data_AF-U2Y3U6-F1
#
_entry.id   AF-U2Y3U6-F1
#
_cell.length_a   1.000
_cell.length_b   1.000
_cell.length_c   1.000
_cell.angle_alpha   90.00
_cell.angle_beta   90.00
_cell.angle_gamma   90.00
#
_symmetry.space_group_name_H-M   'P 1'
#
loop_
_entity.id
_entity.type
_entity.pdbx_description
1 polymer ?
#
loop_
_entity_poly.entity_id
_entity_poly.type
_entity_poly.pdbx_seq_one_letter_code
_entity_poly.pdbx_strand_id
1 'polypeptide(L)'
;MDQLQSLDQRFAIVDQAGRPTDYFMRLLKGQGDSIVEATTAVEGAVEGKADASLVLTAGDGLTGGGDLSSNRTFNVGAGTGLTVTADAVAIDTLSEAERIRDIVGTALVAGEGITISVNDVGDTITITGSAGGIWSPVVDGSFPPVFVQNPDGSLVLGEYV
;
A
#
# COMPACT_ATOMS: atom_id res chain seq x y z
N MET A 1 -43.58 -43.30 55.29
CA MET A 1 -43.55 -42.22 54.27
C MET A 1 -43.06 -42.84 52.98
N ASP A 2 -43.61 -42.42 51.86
CA ASP A 2 -43.12 -42.87 50.55
C ASP A 2 -41.72 -42.29 50.32
N GLN A 3 -40.75 -43.08 49.85
CA GLN A 3 -39.41 -42.56 49.58
C GLN A 3 -39.47 -41.66 48.35
N LEU A 4 -38.82 -40.50 48.41
CA LEU A 4 -38.69 -39.66 47.22
C LEU A 4 -37.97 -40.46 46.12
N GLN A 5 -38.60 -40.53 44.96
CA GLN A 5 -38.10 -41.23 43.78
C GLN A 5 -37.41 -40.25 42.82
N SER A 6 -36.62 -40.80 41.91
CA SER A 6 -36.17 -40.12 40.70
C SER A 6 -37.37 -39.71 39.82
N LEU A 7 -37.16 -38.75 38.90
CA LEU A 7 -38.24 -38.24 38.03
C LEU A 7 -38.90 -39.32 37.17
N ASP A 8 -38.15 -40.36 36.78
CA ASP A 8 -38.65 -41.50 36.03
C ASP A 8 -39.19 -42.63 36.94
N GLN A 9 -39.20 -42.41 38.26
CA GLN A 9 -39.67 -43.32 39.31
C GLN A 9 -38.99 -44.70 39.32
N ARG A 10 -37.77 -44.82 38.76
CA ARG A 10 -37.07 -46.12 38.68
C ARG A 10 -36.14 -46.39 39.86
N PHE A 11 -35.68 -45.35 40.53
CA PHE A 11 -34.74 -45.45 41.67
C PHE A 11 -35.09 -44.44 42.76
N ALA A 12 -34.94 -44.84 44.03
CA ALA A 12 -35.06 -43.94 45.17
C ALA A 12 -33.88 -42.95 45.22
N ILE A 13 -34.17 -41.67 45.49
CA ILE A 13 -33.14 -40.62 45.66
C ILE A 13 -32.79 -40.39 47.14
N VAL A 14 -33.64 -40.85 48.07
CA VAL A 14 -33.40 -40.83 49.52
C VAL A 14 -33.74 -42.19 50.14
N ASP A 15 -33.03 -42.57 51.19
CA ASP A 15 -33.31 -43.77 51.98
C ASP A 15 -34.48 -43.56 52.96
N GLN A 16 -34.84 -44.60 53.72
CA GLN A 16 -35.92 -44.54 54.71
C GLN A 16 -35.60 -43.60 55.89
N ALA A 17 -34.33 -43.27 56.10
CA ALA A 17 -33.86 -42.32 57.11
C ALA A 17 -33.72 -40.89 56.55
N GLY A 18 -34.08 -40.65 55.29
CA GLY A 18 -33.98 -39.36 54.62
C GLY A 18 -32.57 -39.00 54.13
N ARG A 19 -31.62 -39.95 54.14
CA ARG A 19 -30.25 -39.72 53.64
C ARG A 19 -30.21 -39.93 52.13
N PRO A 20 -29.36 -39.21 51.39
CA PRO A 20 -29.22 -39.42 49.95
C PRO A 20 -28.72 -40.83 49.61
N THR A 21 -29.29 -41.45 48.58
CA THR A 21 -28.89 -42.80 48.13
C THR A 21 -27.61 -42.78 47.30
N ASP A 22 -26.95 -43.93 47.15
CA ASP A 22 -25.77 -44.07 46.27
C ASP A 22 -26.08 -43.67 44.82
N TYR A 23 -27.31 -43.94 44.35
CA TYR A 23 -27.79 -43.51 43.05
C TYR A 23 -27.74 -41.98 42.92
N PHE A 24 -28.29 -41.27 43.91
CA PHE A 24 -28.28 -39.82 43.95
C PHE A 24 -26.86 -39.26 44.02
N MET A 25 -25.98 -39.87 44.83
CA MET A 25 -24.58 -39.46 44.93
C MET A 25 -23.76 -39.74 43.66
N ARG A 26 -24.13 -40.75 42.86
CA ARG A 26 -23.51 -41.02 41.55
C ARG A 26 -24.04 -40.07 40.48
N LEU A 27 -25.34 -39.76 40.51
CA LEU A 27 -25.96 -38.78 39.62
C LEU A 27 -25.31 -37.39 39.79
N LEU A 28 -25.17 -36.93 41.03
CA LEU A 28 -24.50 -35.67 41.35
C LEU A 28 -23.05 -35.64 40.86
N LYS A 29 -22.29 -36.72 41.07
CA LYS A 29 -20.92 -36.82 40.56
C LYS A 29 -20.88 -36.79 39.04
N GLY A 30 -21.71 -37.57 38.36
CA GLY A 30 -21.77 -37.59 36.90
C GLY A 30 -22.17 -36.23 36.30
N GLN A 31 -23.09 -35.50 36.94
CA GLN A 31 -23.41 -34.13 36.56
C GLN A 31 -22.23 -33.17 36.81
N GLY A 32 -21.54 -33.31 37.94
CA GLY A 32 -20.32 -32.55 38.24
C GLY A 32 -19.22 -32.78 37.20
N ASP A 33 -18.94 -34.04 36.87
CA ASP A 33 -17.95 -34.42 35.86
C ASP A 33 -18.31 -33.87 34.47
N SER A 34 -19.59 -33.95 34.09
CA SER A 34 -20.09 -33.38 32.83
C SER A 34 -19.95 -31.86 32.76
N ILE A 35 -20.14 -31.14 33.88
CA ILE A 35 -19.95 -29.70 33.96
C ILE A 35 -18.46 -29.35 33.88
N VAL A 36 -17.59 -30.12 34.54
CA VAL A 36 -16.13 -29.93 34.46
C VAL A 36 -15.65 -30.12 33.02
N GLU A 37 -16.11 -31.18 32.35
CA GLU A 37 -15.79 -31.42 30.94
C GLU A 37 -16.26 -30.27 30.03
N ALA A 38 -17.49 -29.78 30.24
CA ALA A 38 -18.01 -28.62 29.52
C ALA A 38 -17.20 -27.34 29.82
N THR A 39 -16.75 -27.15 31.06
CA THR A 39 -15.97 -25.98 31.49
C THR A 39 -14.59 -26.01 30.84
N THR A 40 -13.89 -27.15 30.89
CA THR A 40 -12.60 -27.34 30.22
C THR A 40 -12.70 -27.13 28.70
N ALA A 41 -13.79 -27.57 28.08
CA ALA A 41 -14.04 -27.31 26.65
C ALA A 41 -14.25 -25.82 26.35
N VAL A 42 -14.96 -25.09 27.21
CA VAL A 42 -15.15 -23.63 27.10
C VAL A 42 -13.85 -22.89 27.35
N GLU A 43 -13.07 -23.27 28.37
CA GLU A 43 -11.76 -22.70 28.67
C GLU A 43 -10.81 -22.85 27.48
N GLY A 44 -10.68 -24.06 26.93
CA GLY A 44 -9.85 -24.29 25.73
C GLY A 44 -10.35 -23.50 24.50
N ALA A 45 -11.67 -23.34 24.34
CA ALA A 45 -12.22 -22.54 23.26
C ALA A 45 -11.94 -21.02 23.43
N VAL A 46 -11.93 -20.53 24.67
CA VAL A 46 -11.65 -19.12 25.01
C VAL A 46 -10.16 -18.82 24.93
N GLU A 47 -9.29 -19.73 25.37
CA GLU A 47 -7.82 -19.58 25.29
C GLU A 47 -7.32 -19.46 23.84
N GLY A 48 -8.00 -20.12 22.89
CA GLY A 48 -7.70 -20.00 21.47
C GLY A 48 -8.21 -18.72 20.81
N LYS A 49 -9.02 -17.91 21.52
CA LYS A 49 -9.46 -16.59 21.04
C LYS A 49 -8.43 -15.54 21.38
N ALA A 50 -8.24 -14.60 20.46
CA ALA A 50 -7.43 -13.45 20.72
C ALA A 50 -8.11 -12.55 21.77
N ASP A 51 -7.32 -12.02 22.70
CA ASP A 51 -7.82 -11.14 23.76
C ASP A 51 -8.25 -9.79 23.18
N ALA A 52 -9.47 -9.35 23.49
CA ALA A 52 -9.98 -8.04 23.09
C ALA A 52 -9.26 -6.88 23.79
N SER A 53 -8.49 -7.12 24.86
CA SER A 53 -7.62 -6.11 25.46
C SER A 53 -6.36 -5.81 24.61
N LEU A 54 -6.02 -6.71 23.67
CA LEU A 54 -4.89 -6.53 22.77
C LEU A 54 -5.20 -5.42 21.75
N VAL A 55 -4.41 -4.36 21.78
CA VAL A 55 -4.49 -3.24 20.83
C VAL A 55 -3.45 -3.40 19.74
N LEU A 56 -3.91 -3.37 18.49
CA LEU A 56 -3.09 -3.33 17.29
C LEU A 56 -3.01 -1.88 16.79
N THR A 57 -1.90 -1.20 17.07
CA THR A 57 -1.71 0.21 16.71
C THR A 57 -1.23 0.33 15.26
N ALA A 58 -1.88 1.19 14.47
CA ALA A 58 -1.37 1.58 13.15
C ALA A 58 -0.26 2.64 13.32
N GLY A 59 0.88 2.41 12.68
CA GLY A 59 1.93 3.41 12.56
C GLY A 59 1.67 4.39 11.42
N ASP A 60 2.61 5.31 11.22
CA ASP A 60 2.55 6.28 10.12
C ASP A 60 2.49 5.56 8.77
N GLY A 61 1.65 6.07 7.87
CA GLY A 61 1.43 5.47 6.56
C GLY A 61 0.48 4.26 6.56
N LEU A 62 -0.06 3.86 7.72
CA LEU A 62 -1.11 2.84 7.84
C LEU A 62 -2.36 3.40 8.54
N THR A 63 -3.52 2.82 8.26
CA THR A 63 -4.77 3.06 8.99
C THR A 63 -5.45 1.74 9.36
N GLY A 64 -6.46 1.77 10.24
CA GLY A 64 -7.31 0.60 10.52
C GLY A 64 -6.92 -0.24 11.75
N GLY A 65 -6.00 0.25 12.59
CA GLY A 65 -5.72 -0.32 13.91
C GLY A 65 -6.92 -0.33 14.87
N GLY A 66 -6.69 -0.66 16.14
CA GLY A 66 -7.72 -0.80 17.18
C GLY A 66 -7.55 -2.08 17.99
N ASP A 67 -8.52 -2.41 18.83
CA ASP A 67 -8.54 -3.65 19.61
C ASP A 67 -9.14 -4.83 18.83
N LEU A 68 -9.14 -6.03 19.41
CA LEU A 68 -9.66 -7.26 18.78
C LEU A 68 -11.13 -7.56 19.09
N SER A 69 -11.93 -6.56 19.49
CA SER A 69 -13.38 -6.72 19.61
C SER A 69 -14.07 -7.00 18.26
N SER A 70 -13.37 -6.80 17.14
CA SER A 70 -13.82 -7.07 15.77
C SER A 70 -12.63 -7.43 14.86
N ASN A 71 -12.91 -7.95 13.66
CA ASN A 71 -11.89 -8.14 12.63
C ASN A 71 -11.19 -6.80 12.31
N ARG A 72 -9.85 -6.83 12.22
CA ARG A 72 -9.03 -5.66 11.91
C ARG A 72 -8.42 -5.77 10.53
N THR A 73 -8.39 -4.65 9.81
CA THR A 73 -7.75 -4.53 8.50
C THR A 73 -6.81 -3.33 8.56
N PHE A 74 -5.54 -3.55 8.21
CA PHE A 74 -4.59 -2.46 8.04
C PHE A 74 -4.54 -2.06 6.58
N ASN A 75 -4.83 -0.80 6.30
CA ASN A 75 -4.73 -0.23 4.96
C ASN A 75 -3.48 0.62 4.87
N VAL A 76 -2.78 0.56 3.74
CA VAL A 76 -1.70 1.49 3.42
C VAL A 76 -2.31 2.84 3.02
N GLY A 77 -1.79 3.93 3.58
CA GLY A 77 -2.17 5.28 3.22
C GLY A 77 -1.61 5.65 1.85
N ALA A 78 -2.47 5.81 0.85
CA ALA A 78 -2.08 6.30 -0.46
C ALA A 78 -1.88 7.84 -0.40
N GLY A 79 -0.63 8.26 -0.19
CA GLY A 79 -0.23 9.65 -0.36
C GLY A 79 -0.06 10.03 -1.84
N THR A 80 0.20 11.31 -2.11
CA THR A 80 0.58 11.75 -3.46
C THR A 80 1.81 10.97 -3.95
N GLY A 81 1.76 10.50 -5.20
CA GLY A 81 2.82 9.67 -5.78
C GLY A 81 2.77 8.20 -5.39
N LEU A 82 1.80 7.77 -4.57
CA LEU A 82 1.56 6.36 -4.26
C LEU A 82 0.18 5.92 -4.74
N THR A 83 0.14 4.79 -5.44
CA THR A 83 -1.10 4.10 -5.80
C THR A 83 -1.21 2.82 -4.99
N VAL A 84 -2.26 2.70 -4.20
CA VAL A 84 -2.57 1.50 -3.42
C VAL A 84 -3.82 0.86 -4.03
N THR A 85 -3.71 -0.41 -4.39
CA THR A 85 -4.81 -1.26 -4.87
C THR A 85 -4.98 -2.45 -3.92
N ALA A 86 -5.95 -3.33 -4.20
CA ALA A 86 -6.16 -4.52 -3.38
C ALA A 86 -4.91 -5.45 -3.36
N ASP A 87 -4.21 -5.54 -4.49
CA ASP A 87 -3.16 -6.55 -4.70
C ASP A 87 -1.76 -5.94 -4.87
N ALA A 88 -1.63 -4.61 -4.93
CA ALA A 88 -0.36 -3.94 -5.16
C ALA A 88 -0.27 -2.56 -4.55
N VAL A 89 0.96 -2.16 -4.24
CA VAL A 89 1.36 -0.80 -3.92
C VAL A 89 2.42 -0.38 -4.93
N ALA A 90 2.19 0.75 -5.60
CA ALA A 90 3.07 1.28 -6.63
C ALA A 90 3.40 2.75 -6.38
N ILE A 91 4.55 3.18 -6.92
CA ILE A 91 4.97 4.59 -6.92
C ILE A 91 4.72 5.15 -8.31
N ASP A 92 4.22 6.38 -8.39
CA ASP A 92 4.12 7.15 -9.62
C ASP A 92 5.48 7.77 -9.97
N THR A 93 6.27 7.03 -10.74
CA THR A 93 7.60 7.46 -11.20
C THR A 93 7.55 8.50 -12.33
N LEU A 94 6.37 8.80 -12.89
CA LEU A 94 6.24 9.74 -14.01
C LEU A 94 6.28 11.19 -13.52
N SER A 95 5.67 11.45 -12.36
CA SER A 95 5.61 12.79 -11.76
C SER A 95 6.98 13.42 -11.47
N GLU A 96 8.01 12.63 -11.14
CA GLU A 96 9.36 13.14 -10.85
C GLU A 96 10.17 13.42 -12.12
N ALA A 97 9.98 12.62 -13.18
CA ALA A 97 10.59 12.87 -14.48
C ALA A 97 10.00 14.13 -15.15
N GLU A 98 8.70 14.37 -14.97
CA GLU A 98 8.02 15.60 -15.39
C GLU A 98 8.62 16.83 -14.71
N ARG A 99 8.85 16.79 -13.40
CA ARG A 99 9.39 17.94 -12.64
C ARG A 99 10.74 18.45 -13.14
N ILE A 100 11.67 17.56 -13.50
CA ILE A 100 13.00 17.98 -13.96
C ILE A 100 12.90 18.62 -15.36
N ARG A 101 12.07 18.08 -16.25
CA ARG A 101 11.95 18.61 -17.61
C ARG A 101 11.13 19.91 -17.67
N ASP A 102 10.12 20.08 -16.82
CA ASP A 102 9.42 21.36 -16.63
C ASP A 102 10.39 22.48 -16.21
N ILE A 103 11.29 22.17 -15.28
CA ILE A 103 12.33 23.11 -14.82
C ILE A 103 13.27 23.44 -15.98
N VAL A 104 13.72 22.46 -16.76
CA VAL A 104 14.58 22.69 -17.94
C VAL A 104 13.86 23.54 -19.00
N GLY A 105 12.61 23.23 -19.32
CA GLY A 105 11.80 24.00 -20.28
C GLY A 105 11.58 25.45 -19.85
N THR A 106 11.40 25.68 -18.56
CA THR A 106 11.26 27.04 -18.01
C THR A 106 12.59 27.80 -17.96
N ALA A 107 13.68 27.13 -17.59
CA ALA A 107 14.98 27.76 -17.41
C ALA A 107 15.66 28.13 -18.73
N LEU A 108 15.31 27.45 -19.83
CA LEU A 108 15.97 27.60 -21.11
C LEU A 108 15.39 28.79 -21.88
N VAL A 109 16.14 29.90 -21.91
CA VAL A 109 15.76 31.13 -22.64
C VAL A 109 16.49 31.15 -23.97
N ALA A 110 15.75 31.22 -25.08
CA ALA A 110 16.34 31.34 -26.39
C ALA A 110 16.90 32.76 -26.64
N GLY A 111 18.07 32.83 -27.28
CA GLY A 111 18.59 34.09 -27.83
C GLY A 111 17.80 34.54 -29.07
N GLU A 112 18.05 35.76 -29.54
CA GLU A 112 17.44 36.28 -30.77
C GLU A 112 17.76 35.36 -31.96
N GLY A 113 16.72 35.02 -32.74
CA GLY A 113 16.86 34.13 -33.89
C GLY A 113 17.00 32.63 -33.55
N ILE A 114 16.99 32.25 -32.27
CA ILE A 114 16.95 30.86 -31.81
C ILE A 114 15.55 30.52 -31.30
N THR A 115 15.09 29.30 -31.56
CA THR A 115 13.91 28.72 -30.94
C THR A 115 14.32 27.42 -30.27
N ILE A 116 14.04 27.31 -28.98
CA ILE A 116 14.25 26.11 -28.19
C ILE A 116 12.88 25.59 -27.77
N SER A 117 12.61 24.31 -28.04
CA SER A 117 11.40 23.63 -27.60
C SER A 117 11.78 22.37 -26.84
N VAL A 118 11.32 22.24 -25.60
CA VAL A 118 11.39 20.99 -24.83
C VAL A 118 10.12 20.19 -25.12
N ASN A 119 10.27 18.90 -25.42
CA ASN A 119 9.16 17.96 -25.66
C ASN A 119 9.26 16.78 -24.70
N ASP A 120 8.41 16.79 -23.68
CA ASP A 120 8.43 15.81 -22.60
C ASP A 120 7.93 14.44 -23.04
N VAL A 121 6.88 14.40 -23.86
CA VAL A 121 6.32 13.15 -24.38
C VAL A 121 7.29 12.47 -25.35
N GLY A 122 8.09 13.27 -26.05
CA GLY A 122 9.07 12.78 -27.03
C GLY A 122 10.49 12.60 -26.49
N ASP A 123 10.76 12.86 -25.21
CA ASP A 123 12.12 12.86 -24.61
C ASP A 123 13.16 13.62 -25.46
N THR A 124 12.81 14.81 -25.96
CA THR A 124 13.69 15.60 -26.83
C THR A 124 13.73 17.08 -26.45
N ILE A 125 14.85 17.73 -26.74
CA ILE A 125 14.99 19.17 -26.78
C ILE A 125 15.38 19.55 -28.20
N THR A 126 14.56 20.35 -28.85
CA THR A 126 14.79 20.81 -30.22
C THR A 126 15.28 22.23 -30.18
N ILE A 127 16.41 22.49 -30.85
CA ILE A 127 16.95 23.83 -31.05
C ILE A 127 16.92 24.09 -32.56
N THR A 128 16.24 25.16 -32.95
CA THR A 128 16.18 25.65 -34.33
C THR A 128 16.64 27.09 -34.37
N GLY A 129 17.11 27.53 -35.54
CA GLY A 129 17.47 28.91 -35.77
C GLY A 129 16.79 29.44 -37.02
N SER A 130 16.35 30.69 -36.95
CA SER A 130 16.15 31.48 -38.15
C SER A 130 17.51 31.74 -38.80
N ALA A 131 17.56 31.90 -40.13
CA ALA A 131 18.80 32.23 -40.84
C ALA A 131 19.47 33.45 -40.16
N GLY A 132 20.73 33.28 -39.72
CA GLY A 132 21.48 34.29 -38.95
C GLY A 132 21.46 34.14 -37.42
N GLY A 133 20.54 33.35 -36.85
CA GLY A 133 20.41 33.16 -35.40
C GLY A 133 21.37 32.14 -34.78
N ILE A 134 21.65 31.02 -35.48
CA ILE A 134 22.64 30.01 -35.03
C ILE A 134 24.07 30.43 -35.40
N TRP A 135 24.20 31.19 -36.47
CA TRP A 135 25.47 31.68 -36.99
C TRP A 135 25.24 33.14 -37.35
N SER A 136 25.72 34.06 -36.51
CA SER A 136 25.91 35.46 -36.89
C SER A 136 27.35 35.57 -37.41
N PRO A 137 27.62 35.32 -38.69
CA PRO A 137 28.87 35.77 -39.25
C PRO A 137 28.78 37.31 -39.24
N VAL A 138 29.81 37.95 -38.72
CA VAL A 138 30.07 39.40 -38.85
C VAL A 138 29.55 40.28 -37.70
N VAL A 139 30.50 40.77 -36.91
CA VAL A 139 30.37 42.05 -36.18
C VAL A 139 31.27 43.16 -36.76
N ASP A 140 32.11 42.88 -37.77
CA ASP A 140 33.15 43.82 -38.24
C ASP A 140 33.29 44.03 -39.77
N GLY A 141 32.35 43.54 -40.56
CA GLY A 141 32.39 43.64 -42.03
C GLY A 141 33.37 42.70 -42.73
N SER A 142 34.12 41.86 -42.01
CA SER A 142 34.90 40.78 -42.61
C SER A 142 34.07 39.50 -42.67
N PHE A 143 33.65 39.09 -43.87
CA PHE A 143 33.04 37.77 -44.03
C PHE A 143 34.13 36.69 -43.90
N PRO A 144 34.04 35.75 -42.93
CA PRO A 144 34.91 34.59 -42.95
C PRO A 144 34.62 33.73 -44.19
N PRO A 145 35.57 32.90 -44.64
CA PRO A 145 35.32 32.01 -45.76
C PRO A 145 34.09 31.13 -45.49
N VAL A 146 33.19 31.05 -46.48
CA VAL A 146 31.96 30.25 -46.35
C VAL A 146 32.36 28.78 -46.37
N PHE A 147 32.09 28.05 -45.30
CA PHE A 147 32.21 26.60 -45.35
C PHE A 147 31.00 26.06 -46.13
N VAL A 148 31.24 25.50 -47.31
CA VAL A 148 30.24 24.76 -48.08
C VAL A 148 30.30 23.31 -47.62
N GLN A 149 29.16 22.78 -47.20
CA GLN A 149 29.04 21.36 -46.90
C GLN A 149 28.71 20.58 -48.18
N ASN A 150 29.60 19.66 -48.54
CA ASN A 150 29.38 18.75 -49.66
C ASN A 150 28.30 17.71 -49.30
N PRO A 151 27.67 17.07 -50.31
CA PRO A 151 26.67 16.02 -50.07
C PRO A 151 27.19 14.81 -49.27
N ASP A 152 28.51 14.61 -49.21
CA ASP A 152 29.16 13.57 -48.41
C ASP A 152 29.43 13.99 -46.95
N GLY A 153 28.99 15.19 -46.57
CA GLY A 153 29.13 15.75 -45.23
C GLY A 153 30.46 16.47 -44.96
N SER A 154 31.41 16.46 -45.90
CA SER A 154 32.68 17.17 -45.77
C SER A 154 32.50 18.69 -45.90
N LEU A 155 33.30 19.47 -45.15
CA LEU A 155 33.27 20.94 -45.19
C LEU A 155 34.46 21.48 -45.99
N VAL A 156 34.20 22.31 -47.00
CA VAL A 156 35.23 22.98 -47.80
C VAL A 156 35.06 24.49 -47.76
N LEU A 157 36.14 25.25 -47.91
CA LEU A 157 36.06 26.71 -48.06
C LEU A 157 35.57 27.04 -49.48
N GLY A 158 34.41 27.68 -49.60
CA GLY A 158 33.89 28.21 -50.86
C GLY A 158 34.41 29.62 -51.12
N GLU A 159 34.88 29.89 -52.33
CA GLU A 159 35.07 31.25 -52.84
C GLU A 159 33.73 31.80 -53.36
N TYR A 160 33.44 33.07 -53.07
CA TYR A 160 32.27 33.76 -53.59
C TYR A 160 32.47 34.01 -55.10
N VAL A 161 31.54 33.55 -55.94
CA VAL A 161 31.46 33.97 -57.35
C VAL A 161 30.41 35.06 -57.46
#